data_AF-A0A085MP41-F1
#
_entry.id   AF-A0A085MP41-F1
#
_cell.length_a   1.000
_cell.length_b   1.000
_cell.length_c   1.000
_cell.angle_alpha   90.00
_cell.angle_beta   90.00
_cell.angle_gamma   90.00
#
_symmetry.space_group_name_H-M   'P 1'
#
loop_
_entity.id
_entity.type
_entity.pdbx_description
1 polymer ?
#
loop_
_entity_poly.entity_id
_entity_poly.type
_entity_poly.pdbx_seq_one_letter_code
_entity_poly.pdbx_strand_id
1 'polypeptide(L)'
;MDEVRASGKLHKGGDFLVFLNKTKNKTVTLALRTINKEVLHLPITAAADGHFIIEGANQDKHYFNIDSLIKFHLENGVFISKTRATYFMKHACLNRLLQEEYTTTRRCDINYLKYYAGCVNDCDLSKWLANDGDYLLRFVEDDKVLQLCVFWNNCICVLKNTFRPTARRFILPRGMQQEPWESVNSIDHFLKSVVRGGFLLEGVQLRQAADINKSWSDGVNTLNVSGNVVAKLPLHKQPYYHGIASSVDIENRLTCSGQFCVFLEKAANVLLLAVRCESSTLWYSIKADGVGKVWLRDYSKFGTVEELIDHYLTHGLPGMNHTSSTFTKINAAVQNPYHFMNVTVETCNLRNVSYYHGYLSRAKAAAELINDGDFLLRRDSDGRLLLCVRWLNRCRHLHISENSSNGLFKLYSTPDIGPNEFAQSIDEFIKSLVRCQQIVRGLVLQRPVHARRKNRLRFTTVRPL
;
A
#
# COMPACT_ATOMS: atom_id res chain seq x y z
N MET A 1 7.11 22.59 2.52
CA MET A 1 8.54 22.66 2.11
C MET A 1 8.70 23.95 1.32
N ASP A 2 9.88 24.57 1.29
CA ASP A 2 10.17 25.70 0.39
C ASP A 2 10.74 25.21 -0.95
N GLU A 3 10.86 26.13 -1.91
CA GLU A 3 11.33 25.85 -3.27
C GLU A 3 12.81 25.44 -3.32
N VAL A 4 13.66 26.00 -2.46
CA VAL A 4 15.10 25.67 -2.40
C VAL A 4 15.29 24.22 -1.99
N ARG A 5 14.63 23.80 -0.91
CA ARG A 5 14.65 22.43 -0.41
C ARG A 5 13.98 21.45 -1.36
N ALA A 6 12.97 21.88 -2.12
CA ALA A 6 12.37 21.08 -3.18
C ALA A 6 13.38 20.83 -4.31
N SER A 7 14.02 21.88 -4.81
CA SER A 7 15.02 21.81 -5.88
C SER A 7 16.21 20.93 -5.54
N GLY A 8 16.70 20.99 -4.28
CA GLY A 8 17.79 20.15 -3.80
C GLY A 8 17.52 18.63 -3.83
N LYS A 9 16.25 18.22 -3.98
CA LYS A 9 15.85 16.80 -4.09
C LYS A 9 15.79 16.26 -5.51
N LEU A 10 15.88 17.13 -6.52
CA LEU A 10 15.76 16.76 -7.93
C LEU A 10 17.16 16.60 -8.52
N HIS A 11 17.52 15.42 -9.04
CA HIS A 11 18.89 15.08 -9.44
C HIS A 11 19.04 14.85 -10.95
N LYS A 12 18.03 14.31 -11.61
CA LYS A 12 18.02 13.98 -13.04
C LYS A 12 16.96 14.79 -13.79
N GLY A 13 17.15 14.93 -15.11
CA GLY A 13 16.13 15.53 -15.97
C GLY A 13 14.86 14.66 -15.99
N GLY A 14 13.71 15.28 -15.73
CA GLY A 14 12.43 14.61 -15.55
C GLY A 14 12.13 14.17 -14.12
N ASP A 15 13.03 14.45 -13.16
CA ASP A 15 12.70 14.29 -11.74
C ASP A 15 11.63 15.32 -11.35
N PHE A 16 10.63 14.90 -10.59
CA PHE A 16 9.55 15.77 -10.14
C PHE A 16 9.06 15.43 -8.74
N LEU A 17 8.46 16.42 -8.07
CA LEU A 17 7.74 16.20 -6.81
C LEU A 17 6.60 17.20 -6.65
N VAL A 18 5.57 16.81 -5.91
CA VAL A 18 4.47 17.69 -5.50
C VAL A 18 4.62 17.99 -4.01
N PHE A 19 4.51 19.26 -3.64
CA PHE A 19 4.66 19.70 -2.25
C PHE A 19 3.77 20.89 -1.91
N LEU A 20 3.47 21.02 -0.62
CA LEU A 20 2.85 22.23 -0.06
C LEU A 20 3.94 23.28 0.15
N ASN A 21 3.83 24.39 -0.58
CA ASN A 21 4.82 25.44 -0.58
C ASN A 21 4.62 26.38 0.61
N LYS A 22 5.50 26.27 1.61
CA LYS A 22 5.38 27.04 2.87
C LYS A 22 5.57 28.54 2.65
N THR A 23 6.33 28.96 1.65
CA THR A 23 6.57 30.39 1.35
C THR A 23 5.44 30.99 0.52
N LYS A 24 4.58 30.16 -0.07
CA LYS A 24 3.41 30.58 -0.85
C LYS A 24 2.11 30.10 -0.20
N ASN A 25 1.91 30.42 1.08
CA ASN A 25 0.67 30.11 1.82
C ASN A 25 0.18 28.65 1.70
N LYS A 26 1.11 27.68 1.74
CA LYS A 26 0.84 26.24 1.54
C LYS A 26 0.22 25.87 0.19
N THR A 27 0.32 26.71 -0.84
CA THR A 27 -0.12 26.38 -2.20
C THR A 27 0.56 25.10 -2.67
N VAL A 28 -0.22 24.18 -3.24
CA VAL A 28 0.32 22.96 -3.84
C VAL A 28 1.17 23.36 -5.04
N THR A 29 2.40 22.83 -5.12
CA THR A 29 3.34 23.20 -6.18
C THR A 29 3.99 21.94 -6.74
N LEU A 30 4.04 21.84 -8.07
CA LEU A 30 4.85 20.87 -8.79
C LEU A 30 6.25 21.45 -8.99
N ALA A 31 7.28 20.79 -8.46
CA ALA A 31 8.66 21.04 -8.85
C ALA A 31 9.08 20.02 -9.91
N LEU A 32 9.62 20.48 -11.04
CA LEU A 32 10.05 19.64 -12.16
C LEU A 32 11.44 20.08 -12.64
N ARG A 33 12.40 19.14 -12.65
CA ARG A 33 13.74 19.38 -13.17
C ARG A 33 13.79 19.13 -14.66
N THR A 34 14.17 20.16 -15.42
CA THR A 34 14.31 20.09 -16.87
C THR A 34 15.60 19.35 -17.26
N ILE A 35 15.71 18.97 -18.54
CA ILE A 35 16.95 18.40 -19.10
C ILE A 35 18.15 19.36 -19.00
N ASN A 36 17.88 20.67 -18.96
CA ASN A 36 18.89 21.73 -18.86
C ASN A 36 19.30 22.00 -17.39
N LYS A 37 18.89 21.14 -16.45
CA LYS A 37 19.16 21.23 -15.01
C LYS A 37 18.44 22.38 -14.29
N GLU A 38 17.60 23.15 -14.97
CA GLU A 38 16.71 24.13 -14.34
C GLU A 38 15.58 23.43 -13.59
N VAL A 39 15.08 24.04 -12.53
CA VAL A 39 13.90 23.55 -11.80
C VAL A 39 12.76 24.52 -11.99
N LEU A 40 11.66 24.03 -12.54
CA LEU A 40 10.41 24.76 -12.66
C LEU A 40 9.60 24.54 -11.38
N HIS A 41 9.04 25.63 -10.82
CA HIS A 41 8.09 25.59 -9.72
C HIS A 41 6.75 26.07 -10.23
N LEU A 42 5.85 25.13 -10.48
CA LEU A 42 4.55 25.35 -11.12
C LEU A 42 3.45 25.21 -10.06
N PRO A 43 2.79 26.31 -9.65
CA PRO A 43 1.67 26.23 -8.73
C PRO A 43 0.53 25.38 -9.30
N ILE A 44 -0.13 24.64 -8.42
CA ILE A 44 -1.36 23.92 -8.72
C ILE A 44 -2.49 24.61 -7.95
N THR A 45 -3.45 25.15 -8.68
CA THR A 45 -4.57 25.89 -8.11
C THR A 45 -5.90 25.23 -8.47
N ALA A 46 -6.90 25.46 -7.62
CA ALA A 46 -8.26 25.03 -7.87
C ALA A 46 -9.02 26.18 -8.55
N ALA A 47 -9.64 25.90 -9.70
CA ALA A 47 -10.57 26.80 -10.36
C ALA A 47 -11.87 26.95 -9.55
N ALA A 48 -12.74 27.89 -9.96
CA ALA A 48 -13.98 28.21 -9.26
C ALA A 48 -14.97 27.03 -9.16
N ASP A 49 -14.97 26.14 -10.15
CA ASP A 49 -15.74 24.89 -10.20
C ASP A 49 -15.03 23.71 -9.51
N GLY A 50 -13.86 23.94 -8.92
CA GLY A 50 -13.15 22.98 -8.06
C GLY A 50 -12.20 22.03 -8.79
N HIS A 51 -11.97 22.17 -10.10
CA HIS A 51 -10.95 21.39 -10.80
C HIS A 51 -9.55 21.99 -10.59
N PHE A 52 -8.54 21.14 -10.56
CA PHE A 52 -7.14 21.51 -10.41
C PHE A 52 -6.49 21.76 -11.77
N ILE A 53 -5.71 22.84 -11.83
CA ILE A 53 -4.89 23.21 -12.99
C ILE A 53 -3.46 23.46 -12.54
N ILE A 54 -2.51 23.19 -13.43
CA ILE A 54 -1.13 23.66 -13.28
C ILE A 54 -1.05 25.06 -13.89
N GLU A 55 -0.69 26.07 -13.10
CA GLU A 55 -0.59 27.45 -13.59
C GLU A 55 0.40 27.56 -14.75
N GLY A 56 -0.05 28.20 -15.83
CA GLY A 56 0.73 28.36 -17.06
C GLY A 56 0.78 27.11 -17.94
N ALA A 57 0.18 25.99 -17.53
CA ALA A 57 0.00 24.84 -18.40
C ALA A 57 -1.24 25.01 -19.29
N ASN A 58 -1.17 24.55 -20.54
CA ASN A 58 -2.37 24.46 -21.37
C ASN A 58 -3.14 23.18 -21.01
N GLN A 59 -4.38 23.31 -20.58
CA GLN A 59 -5.16 22.18 -20.11
C GLN A 59 -6.67 22.40 -20.33
N ASP A 60 -7.24 21.58 -21.21
CA ASP A 60 -8.68 21.60 -21.53
C ASP A 60 -9.49 20.60 -20.67
N LYS A 61 -8.81 19.78 -19.86
CA LYS A 61 -9.43 18.70 -19.07
C LYS A 61 -9.56 19.08 -17.60
N HIS A 62 -10.71 18.77 -17.02
CA HIS A 62 -11.00 19.03 -15.60
C HIS A 62 -10.57 17.83 -14.75
N TYR A 63 -9.77 18.08 -13.72
CA TYR A 63 -9.31 17.08 -12.74
C TYR A 63 -9.72 17.49 -11.33
N PHE A 64 -10.42 16.62 -10.61
CA PHE A 64 -10.92 16.95 -9.27
C PHE A 64 -10.02 16.43 -8.13
N ASN A 65 -8.92 15.76 -8.48
CA ASN A 65 -7.86 15.37 -7.56
C ASN A 65 -6.49 15.51 -8.25
N ILE A 66 -5.46 15.78 -7.45
CA ILE A 66 -4.10 16.06 -7.93
C ILE A 66 -3.47 14.81 -8.53
N ASP A 67 -3.78 13.61 -8.02
CA ASP A 67 -3.26 12.35 -8.57
C ASP A 67 -3.65 12.18 -10.05
N SER A 68 -4.90 12.45 -10.41
CA SER A 68 -5.38 12.37 -11.79
C SER A 68 -4.74 13.43 -12.69
N LEU A 69 -4.59 14.65 -12.17
CA LEU A 69 -3.87 15.74 -12.88
C LEU A 69 -2.43 15.34 -13.19
N ILE A 70 -1.70 14.82 -12.20
CA ILE A 70 -0.31 14.41 -12.35
C ILE A 70 -0.17 13.20 -13.29
N LYS A 71 -1.06 12.21 -13.20
CA LYS A 71 -1.07 11.07 -14.14
C LYS A 71 -1.24 11.49 -15.59
N PHE A 72 -2.16 12.42 -15.86
CA PHE A 72 -2.33 12.96 -17.20
C PHE A 72 -1.02 13.58 -17.73
N HIS A 73 -0.34 14.39 -16.91
CA HIS A 73 0.90 15.02 -17.32
C HIS A 73 2.12 14.09 -17.31
N LEU A 74 2.06 12.94 -16.61
CA LEU A 74 3.06 11.88 -16.74
C LEU A 74 3.03 11.25 -18.14
N GLU A 75 1.83 11.07 -18.68
CA GLU A 75 1.63 10.48 -20.00
C GLU A 75 1.84 11.49 -21.15
N ASN A 76 1.43 12.75 -20.94
CA ASN A 76 1.36 13.74 -22.02
C ASN A 76 2.44 14.85 -21.91
N GLY A 77 3.18 14.90 -20.80
CA GLY A 77 4.06 16.02 -20.47
C GLY A 77 3.30 17.25 -19.98
N VAL A 78 4.06 18.23 -19.47
CA VAL A 78 3.55 19.54 -19.02
C VAL A 78 3.93 20.59 -20.07
N PHE A 79 2.96 21.03 -20.86
CA PHE A 79 3.17 22.10 -21.84
C PHE A 79 2.97 23.47 -21.19
N ILE A 80 4.02 24.29 -21.16
CA ILE A 80 3.99 25.64 -20.56
C ILE A 80 3.80 26.69 -21.66
N SER A 81 2.70 27.45 -21.59
CA SER A 81 2.30 28.41 -22.62
C SER A 81 3.29 29.55 -22.81
N LYS A 82 3.85 30.06 -21.70
CA LYS A 82 4.82 31.18 -21.70
C LYS A 82 6.11 30.84 -22.46
N THR A 83 6.61 29.62 -22.33
CA THR A 83 7.86 29.18 -22.99
C THR A 83 7.59 28.39 -24.28
N ARG A 84 6.33 28.06 -24.58
CA ARG A 84 5.93 27.18 -25.69
C ARG A 84 6.70 25.86 -25.71
N ALA A 85 6.97 25.30 -24.54
CA ALA A 85 7.77 24.09 -24.37
C ALA A 85 7.04 23.03 -23.55
N THR A 86 7.26 21.77 -23.90
CA THR A 86 6.76 20.60 -23.15
C THR A 86 7.87 19.99 -22.31
N TYR A 87 7.59 19.80 -21.02
CA TYR A 87 8.51 19.17 -20.07
C TYR A 87 7.95 17.82 -19.61
N PHE A 88 8.76 16.77 -19.69
CA PHE A 88 8.32 15.41 -19.38
C PHE A 88 8.71 15.02 -17.96
N MET A 89 7.72 14.58 -17.19
CA MET A 89 7.92 13.95 -15.89
C MET A 89 8.26 12.48 -16.09
N LYS A 90 9.31 12.00 -15.41
CA LYS A 90 9.82 10.62 -15.54
C LYS A 90 9.98 9.93 -14.19
N HIS A 91 10.48 10.66 -13.19
CA HIS A 91 10.87 10.06 -11.92
C HIS A 91 10.30 10.87 -10.76
N ALA A 92 9.29 10.31 -10.10
CA ALA A 92 8.73 10.93 -8.90
C ALA A 92 9.73 10.82 -7.75
N CYS A 93 10.12 11.93 -7.13
CA CYS A 93 10.87 11.89 -5.88
C CYS A 93 9.96 11.43 -4.76
N LEU A 94 10.36 10.33 -4.13
CA LEU A 94 9.56 9.70 -3.09
C LEU A 94 9.56 10.53 -1.81
N ASN A 95 8.43 10.53 -1.10
CA ASN A 95 8.32 11.18 0.19
C ASN A 95 9.13 10.40 1.24
N ARG A 96 10.28 10.96 1.65
CA ARG A 96 11.20 10.35 2.62
C ARG A 96 10.51 9.93 3.94
N LEU A 97 9.56 10.74 4.45
CA LEU A 97 8.86 10.40 5.68
C LEU A 97 7.99 9.14 5.52
N LEU A 98 7.33 9.00 4.37
CA LEU A 98 6.59 7.77 4.07
C LEU A 98 7.55 6.59 3.84
N GLN A 99 8.71 6.83 3.23
CA GLN A 99 9.72 5.78 3.06
C GLN A 99 10.30 5.29 4.38
N GLU A 100 10.49 6.16 5.37
CA GLU A 100 10.94 5.78 6.72
C GLU A 100 9.93 4.89 7.45
N GLU A 101 8.64 4.97 7.10
CA GLU A 101 7.61 4.07 7.62
C GLU A 101 7.57 2.70 6.93
N TYR A 102 8.31 2.54 5.82
CA TYR A 102 8.40 1.27 5.09
C TYR A 102 9.82 0.72 5.00
N THR A 103 10.83 1.44 5.50
CA THR A 103 12.22 0.99 5.49
C THR A 103 12.67 0.62 6.90
N THR A 104 13.56 -0.36 6.95
CA THR A 104 14.19 -0.87 8.17
C THR A 104 15.69 -0.98 7.92
N THR A 105 16.46 -0.90 8.99
CA THR A 105 17.91 -1.15 8.94
C THR A 105 18.16 -2.64 9.17
N ARG A 106 19.00 -3.28 8.35
CA ARG A 106 19.24 -4.75 8.37
C ARG A 106 19.57 -5.34 9.76
N ARG A 107 20.13 -4.54 10.66
CA ARG A 107 20.38 -4.88 12.07
C ARG A 107 20.16 -3.63 12.91
N CYS A 108 18.92 -3.40 13.33
CA CYS A 108 18.59 -2.33 14.27
C CYS A 108 18.42 -2.93 15.66
N ASP A 109 19.26 -2.52 16.61
CA ASP A 109 19.00 -2.76 18.04
C ASP A 109 17.80 -1.88 18.45
N ILE A 110 16.90 -2.47 19.24
CA ILE A 110 15.66 -1.85 19.68
C ILE A 110 15.88 -0.49 20.34
N ASN A 111 17.01 -0.31 21.02
CA ASN A 111 17.37 0.94 21.70
C ASN A 111 17.60 2.11 20.73
N TYR A 112 17.83 1.84 19.44
CA TYR A 112 17.97 2.88 18.41
C TYR A 112 16.66 3.18 17.68
N LEU A 113 15.57 2.50 18.00
CA LEU A 113 14.27 2.79 17.40
C LEU A 113 13.72 4.09 17.99
N LYS A 114 13.44 5.06 17.11
CA LYS A 114 12.83 6.36 17.47
C LYS A 114 11.47 6.24 18.18
N TYR A 115 10.87 5.06 18.18
CA TYR A 115 9.57 4.76 18.75
C TYR A 115 9.64 3.71 19.88
N TYR A 116 10.83 3.42 20.39
CA TYR A 116 11.00 2.58 21.59
C TYR A 116 11.16 3.48 22.82
N ALA A 117 10.09 3.61 23.60
CA ALA A 117 10.00 4.51 24.74
C ALA A 117 10.70 4.00 26.00
N GLY A 118 11.22 2.77 26.01
CA GLY A 118 11.76 2.14 27.22
C GLY A 118 10.66 1.85 28.26
N CYS A 119 10.98 1.99 29.54
CA CYS A 119 10.06 1.76 30.66
C CYS A 119 9.26 3.04 30.93
N VAL A 120 8.07 3.14 30.36
CA VAL A 120 7.17 4.32 30.51
C VAL A 120 5.79 3.93 31.03
N ASN A 121 5.24 4.81 31.86
CA ASN A 121 3.91 4.65 32.45
C ASN A 121 2.80 4.98 31.43
N ASP A 122 1.60 4.45 31.67
CA ASP A 122 0.42 4.66 30.81
C ASP A 122 0.10 6.15 30.60
N CYS A 123 0.26 6.98 31.64
CA CYS A 123 -0.04 8.42 31.59
C CYS A 123 0.86 9.18 30.61
N ASP A 124 2.07 8.70 30.35
CA ASP A 124 3.04 9.35 29.47
C ASP A 124 2.82 9.04 28.00
N LEU A 125 2.09 7.96 27.67
CA LEU A 125 1.86 7.54 26.29
C LEU A 125 1.12 8.60 25.46
N SER A 126 0.24 9.36 26.11
CA SER A 126 -0.52 10.45 25.48
C SER A 126 0.34 11.61 24.98
N LYS A 127 1.60 11.69 25.42
CA LYS A 127 2.58 12.69 24.96
C LYS A 127 3.00 12.47 23.51
N TRP A 128 2.99 11.21 23.05
CA TRP A 128 3.52 10.82 21.75
C TRP A 128 2.47 10.26 20.79
N LEU A 129 1.41 9.65 21.33
CA LEU A 129 0.36 9.03 20.52
C LEU A 129 -0.85 9.99 20.40
N ALA A 130 -0.99 10.61 19.23
CA ALA A 130 -1.97 11.71 19.03
C ALA A 130 -3.03 11.38 17.98
N ASN A 131 -2.71 10.54 17.00
CA ASN A 131 -3.59 10.23 15.87
C ASN A 131 -3.87 8.73 15.78
N ASP A 132 -5.00 8.38 15.18
CA ASP A 132 -5.36 6.98 14.95
C ASP A 132 -4.28 6.27 14.11
N GLY A 133 -3.75 5.19 14.67
CA GLY A 133 -2.67 4.40 14.09
C GLY A 133 -1.26 4.87 14.43
N ASP A 134 -1.10 5.92 15.23
CA ASP A 134 0.19 6.24 15.86
C ASP A 134 0.55 5.11 16.83
N TYR A 135 1.79 4.62 16.76
CA TYR A 135 2.24 3.51 17.60
C TYR A 135 3.64 3.70 18.17
N LEU A 136 3.90 3.06 19.32
CA LEU A 136 5.22 2.96 19.93
C LEU A 136 5.39 1.63 20.67
N LEU A 137 6.65 1.27 20.94
CA LEU A 137 7.02 0.14 21.78
C LEU A 137 7.40 0.63 23.17
N ARG A 138 6.96 -0.08 24.20
CA ARG A 138 7.48 0.08 25.56
C ARG A 138 7.93 -1.26 26.12
N PHE A 139 8.83 -1.22 27.09
CA PHE A 139 9.23 -2.38 27.85
C PHE A 139 8.51 -2.39 29.20
N VAL A 140 8.01 -3.55 29.58
CA VAL A 140 7.40 -3.79 30.90
C VAL A 140 8.33 -4.71 31.68
N GLU A 141 8.93 -4.19 32.74
CA GLU A 141 9.99 -4.87 33.50
C GLU A 141 9.48 -6.13 34.20
N ASP A 142 8.31 -6.05 34.84
CA ASP A 142 7.72 -7.16 35.61
C ASP A 142 7.53 -8.42 34.76
N ASP A 143 7.02 -8.24 33.54
CA ASP A 143 6.72 -9.32 32.60
C ASP A 143 7.89 -9.63 31.64
N LYS A 144 8.92 -8.76 31.60
CA LYS A 144 10.02 -8.79 30.63
C LYS A 144 9.56 -8.89 29.18
N VAL A 145 8.50 -8.17 28.84
CA VAL A 145 7.90 -8.15 27.51
C VAL A 145 7.92 -6.75 26.90
N LEU A 146 7.94 -6.73 25.57
CA LEU A 146 7.66 -5.53 24.80
C LEU A 146 6.17 -5.46 24.52
N GLN A 147 5.57 -4.34 24.89
CA GLN A 147 4.19 -4.01 24.58
C GLN A 147 4.15 -3.03 23.41
N LEU A 148 3.22 -3.27 22.49
CA LEU A 148 2.90 -2.36 21.40
C LEU A 148 1.69 -1.52 21.80
N CYS A 149 1.93 -0.23 21.99
CA CYS A 149 0.92 0.76 22.34
C CYS A 149 0.50 1.50 21.07
N VAL A 150 -0.81 1.68 20.88
CA VAL A 150 -1.37 2.32 19.68
C VAL A 150 -2.49 3.27 20.09
N PHE A 151 -2.52 4.49 19.56
CA PHE A 151 -3.69 5.35 19.68
C PHE A 151 -4.73 4.95 18.62
N TRP A 152 -5.94 4.65 19.07
CA TRP A 152 -7.01 4.19 18.22
C TRP A 152 -8.37 4.59 18.81
N ASN A 153 -9.20 5.24 18.00
CA ASN A 153 -10.57 5.62 18.35
C ASN A 153 -10.65 6.37 19.70
N ASN A 154 -9.83 7.42 19.84
CA ASN A 154 -9.73 8.28 21.02
C ASN A 154 -9.25 7.59 22.31
N CYS A 155 -8.60 6.42 22.21
CA CYS A 155 -8.00 5.76 23.37
C CYS A 155 -6.65 5.14 23.01
N ILE A 156 -5.82 4.91 24.03
CA ILE A 156 -4.55 4.19 23.86
C ILE A 156 -4.82 2.72 24.16
N CYS A 157 -4.63 1.88 23.14
CA CYS A 157 -4.76 0.44 23.22
C CYS A 157 -3.38 -0.19 23.37
N VAL A 158 -3.24 -1.13 24.31
CA VAL A 158 -2.09 -2.04 24.37
C VAL A 158 -2.52 -3.35 23.72
N LEU A 159 -1.83 -3.75 22.65
CA LEU A 159 -2.17 -5.00 21.97
C LEU A 159 -1.78 -6.20 22.83
N LYS A 160 -2.62 -7.24 22.84
CA LYS A 160 -2.42 -8.46 23.63
C LYS A 160 -1.18 -9.23 23.19
N ASN A 161 -0.82 -9.13 21.90
CA ASN A 161 0.42 -9.67 21.40
C ASN A 161 1.62 -8.99 22.08
N THR A 162 2.16 -9.66 23.09
CA THR A 162 3.41 -9.30 23.72
C THR A 162 4.57 -9.87 22.92
N PHE A 163 5.55 -9.03 22.63
CA PHE A 163 6.75 -9.44 21.92
C PHE A 163 7.84 -9.76 22.94
N ARG A 164 8.52 -10.90 22.77
CA ARG A 164 9.71 -11.17 23.57
C ARG A 164 10.89 -10.37 22.99
N PRO A 165 11.63 -9.59 23.79
CA PRO A 165 12.82 -8.89 23.30
C PRO A 165 13.87 -9.84 22.69
N THR A 166 13.92 -11.08 23.18
CA THR A 166 14.83 -12.14 22.72
C THR A 166 14.33 -12.89 21.48
N ALA A 167 13.14 -12.57 20.97
CA ALA A 167 12.60 -13.21 19.77
C ALA A 167 13.52 -12.93 18.58
N ARG A 168 14.12 -14.00 18.05
CA ARG A 168 15.01 -13.90 16.88
C ARG A 168 14.24 -13.71 15.58
N ARG A 169 12.94 -14.04 15.57
CA ARG A 169 12.09 -14.02 14.40
C ARG A 169 10.66 -13.62 14.74
N PHE A 170 10.04 -12.90 13.82
CA PHE A 170 8.67 -12.39 13.94
C PHE A 170 7.87 -12.89 12.74
N ILE A 171 6.79 -13.62 12.99
CA ILE A 171 5.95 -14.23 11.96
C ILE A 171 5.08 -13.15 11.32
N LEU A 172 5.11 -13.04 10.00
CA LEU A 172 4.26 -12.12 9.24
C LEU A 172 2.83 -12.66 9.12
N PRO A 173 1.81 -11.78 9.02
CA PRO A 173 0.43 -12.19 8.78
C PRO A 173 0.30 -13.00 7.47
N ARG A 174 -0.50 -14.07 7.50
CA ARG A 174 -0.85 -14.87 6.31
C ARG A 174 -2.24 -14.51 5.80
N GLY A 175 -2.43 -14.60 4.48
CA GLY A 175 -3.72 -14.36 3.82
C GLY A 175 -4.61 -15.60 3.83
N MET A 176 -4.01 -16.79 3.82
CA MET A 176 -4.69 -18.09 3.83
C MET A 176 -3.92 -19.11 4.67
N GLN A 177 -4.60 -20.14 5.18
CA GLN A 177 -3.96 -21.16 6.01
C GLN A 177 -2.93 -22.02 5.25
N GLN A 178 -3.14 -22.19 3.94
CA GLN A 178 -2.28 -22.95 3.03
C GLN A 178 -0.98 -22.22 2.67
N GLU A 179 -0.90 -20.91 2.92
CA GLU A 179 0.33 -20.14 2.68
C GLU A 179 1.43 -20.56 3.66
N PRO A 180 2.71 -20.54 3.24
CA PRO A 180 3.80 -20.82 4.15
C PRO A 180 3.83 -19.79 5.28
N TRP A 181 4.31 -20.21 6.45
CA TRP A 181 4.74 -19.24 7.45
C TRP A 181 5.95 -18.47 6.91
N GLU A 182 5.93 -17.16 7.06
CA GLU A 182 7.01 -16.26 6.68
C GLU A 182 7.42 -15.45 7.90
N SER A 183 8.70 -15.11 7.99
CA SER A 183 9.19 -14.38 9.16
C SER A 183 10.41 -13.52 8.89
N VAL A 184 10.48 -12.41 9.62
CA VAL A 184 11.55 -11.42 9.57
C VAL A 184 12.37 -11.45 10.86
N ASN A 185 13.58 -10.88 10.83
CA ASN A 185 14.57 -11.08 11.89
C ASN A 185 14.60 -9.97 12.96
N SER A 186 13.74 -8.96 12.86
CA SER A 186 13.63 -7.89 13.86
C SER A 186 12.20 -7.41 14.03
N ILE A 187 11.91 -6.84 15.20
CA ILE A 187 10.60 -6.26 15.50
C ILE A 187 10.32 -5.04 14.62
N ASP A 188 11.35 -4.24 14.31
CA ASP A 188 11.21 -3.09 13.41
C ASP A 188 10.80 -3.52 12.01
N HIS A 189 11.46 -4.54 11.46
CA HIS A 189 11.08 -5.11 10.17
C HIS A 189 9.63 -5.62 10.21
N PHE A 190 9.23 -6.30 11.29
CA PHE A 190 7.85 -6.77 11.46
C PHE A 190 6.85 -5.62 11.45
N LEU A 191 7.02 -4.60 12.30
CA LEU A 191 6.10 -3.47 12.41
C LEU A 191 6.03 -2.66 11.12
N LYS A 192 7.17 -2.41 10.47
CA LYS A 192 7.22 -1.74 9.16
C LYS A 192 6.56 -2.57 8.06
N SER A 193 6.61 -3.90 8.14
CA SER A 193 5.87 -4.80 7.24
C SER A 193 4.36 -4.76 7.50
N VAL A 194 3.96 -4.68 8.79
CA VAL A 194 2.57 -4.51 9.22
C VAL A 194 1.99 -3.21 8.66
N VAL A 195 2.72 -2.10 8.82
CA VAL A 195 2.37 -0.77 8.30
C VAL A 195 2.33 -0.78 6.77
N ARG A 196 3.40 -1.26 6.11
CA ARG A 196 3.49 -1.34 4.63
C ARG A 196 2.33 -2.13 4.02
N GLY A 197 1.94 -3.26 4.63
CA GLY A 197 0.88 -4.11 4.10
C GLY A 197 -0.53 -3.72 4.54
N GLY A 198 -0.67 -2.74 5.43
CA GLY A 198 -1.94 -2.28 5.97
C GLY A 198 -2.70 -3.34 6.75
N PHE A 199 -1.99 -4.12 7.57
CA PHE A 199 -2.58 -5.22 8.32
C PHE A 199 -3.31 -4.73 9.56
N LEU A 200 -4.37 -5.45 9.94
CA LEU A 200 -5.02 -5.25 11.23
C LEU A 200 -4.38 -6.17 12.27
N LEU A 201 -3.92 -5.59 13.37
CA LEU A 201 -3.53 -6.31 14.57
C LEU A 201 -4.60 -6.09 15.62
N GLU A 202 -5.31 -7.15 15.99
CA GLU A 202 -6.38 -7.09 17.01
C GLU A 202 -7.44 -6.00 16.75
N GLY A 203 -7.76 -5.76 15.48
CA GLY A 203 -8.74 -4.74 15.07
C GLY A 203 -8.20 -3.30 15.04
N VAL A 204 -6.89 -3.12 15.09
CA VAL A 204 -6.18 -1.83 15.01
C VAL A 204 -5.25 -1.82 13.79
N GLN A 205 -5.16 -0.70 13.10
CA GLN A 205 -4.21 -0.51 11.99
C GLN A 205 -3.07 0.40 12.41
N LEU A 206 -1.83 -0.07 12.24
CA LEU A 206 -0.64 0.76 12.44
C LEU A 206 -0.41 1.66 11.22
N ARG A 207 -0.11 2.94 11.44
CA ARG A 207 0.17 3.91 10.36
C ARG A 207 1.51 4.59 10.49
N GLN A 208 1.86 5.05 11.69
CA GLN A 208 3.04 5.87 11.89
C GLN A 208 3.71 5.59 13.23
N ALA A 209 5.01 5.36 13.18
CA ALA A 209 5.82 5.27 14.39
C ALA A 209 5.90 6.64 15.08
N ALA A 210 5.53 6.71 16.35
CA ALA A 210 5.64 7.92 17.16
C ALA A 210 7.12 8.19 17.44
N ASP A 211 7.57 9.41 17.15
CA ASP A 211 8.96 9.80 17.39
C ASP A 211 9.10 10.37 18.81
N ILE A 212 9.66 9.56 19.72
CA ILE A 212 9.82 9.93 21.13
C ILE A 212 10.88 11.01 21.33
N ASN A 213 11.81 11.13 20.38
CA ASN A 213 12.95 12.06 20.44
C ASN A 213 12.62 13.43 19.86
N LYS A 214 11.39 13.62 19.37
CA LYS A 214 10.96 14.85 18.73
C LYS A 214 10.76 15.95 19.78
N SER A 215 11.83 16.68 20.14
CA SER A 215 11.67 18.02 20.70
C SER A 215 11.00 18.90 19.63
N TRP A 216 10.13 19.82 20.05
CA TRP A 216 9.41 20.75 19.16
C TRP A 216 10.31 21.83 18.52
N SER A 217 11.55 21.48 18.20
CA SER A 217 12.56 22.36 17.63
C SER A 217 13.29 21.64 16.49
N ASP A 218 13.61 22.44 15.48
CA ASP A 218 14.02 22.09 14.14
C ASP A 218 15.01 20.93 13.99
N GLY A 219 14.70 20.09 12.99
CA GLY A 219 15.67 19.53 12.06
C GLY A 219 16.90 18.87 12.66
N VAL A 220 16.75 17.65 13.21
CA VAL A 220 17.91 16.81 13.50
C VAL A 220 18.11 15.76 12.41
N ASN A 221 19.35 15.75 11.90
CA ASN A 221 19.91 14.87 10.88
C ASN A 221 19.58 13.39 11.15
N THR A 222 18.75 12.78 10.31
CA THR A 222 18.75 11.34 10.15
C THR A 222 20.07 10.93 9.49
N LEU A 223 20.93 10.27 10.26
CA LEU A 223 22.11 9.57 9.79
C LEU A 223 21.76 8.81 8.49
N ASN A 224 22.48 9.11 7.42
CA ASN A 224 22.51 8.28 6.22
C ASN A 224 23.20 6.96 6.59
N VAL A 225 22.45 6.04 7.20
CA VAL A 225 22.92 4.68 7.41
C VAL A 225 22.80 3.97 6.06
N SER A 226 23.94 3.71 5.43
CA SER A 226 24.04 2.79 4.31
C SER A 226 23.48 1.43 4.74
N GLY A 227 22.54 0.87 3.98
CA GLY A 227 21.95 -0.45 4.27
C GLY A 227 20.48 -0.49 4.70
N ASN A 228 19.73 0.60 4.57
CA ASN A 228 18.27 0.56 4.69
C ASN A 228 17.67 -0.33 3.59
N VAL A 229 16.73 -1.19 3.99
CA VAL A 229 15.98 -2.08 3.08
C VAL A 229 14.50 -1.85 3.28
N VAL A 230 13.72 -2.03 2.21
CA VAL A 230 12.25 -1.98 2.30
C VAL A 230 11.78 -3.20 3.11
N ALA A 231 10.92 -2.96 4.09
CA ALA A 231 10.31 -3.98 4.93
C ALA A 231 9.50 -4.96 4.06
N LYS A 232 9.52 -6.25 4.39
CA LYS A 232 9.11 -7.32 3.47
C LYS A 232 7.62 -7.62 3.61
N LEU A 233 6.93 -7.78 2.50
CA LEU A 233 5.52 -8.13 2.51
C LEU A 233 5.36 -9.67 2.45
N PRO A 234 4.37 -10.24 3.17
CA PRO A 234 4.06 -11.65 3.02
C PRO A 234 3.50 -11.94 1.62
N LEU A 235 3.55 -13.22 1.23
CA LEU A 235 3.27 -13.74 -0.09
C LEU A 235 1.95 -13.22 -0.69
N HIS A 236 0.86 -13.23 0.06
CA HIS A 236 -0.45 -12.80 -0.44
C HIS A 236 -0.53 -11.30 -0.79
N LYS A 237 0.41 -10.49 -0.30
CA LYS A 237 0.56 -9.08 -0.66
C LYS A 237 1.54 -8.87 -1.81
N GLN A 238 2.12 -9.94 -2.37
CA GLN A 238 3.01 -9.82 -3.52
C GLN A 238 2.20 -9.73 -4.81
N PRO A 239 2.56 -8.80 -5.72
CA PRO A 239 1.85 -8.63 -6.98
C PRO A 239 1.97 -9.83 -7.92
N TYR A 240 3.04 -10.61 -7.78
CA TYR A 240 3.31 -11.81 -8.58
C TYR A 240 2.74 -13.09 -7.98
N TYR A 241 1.98 -13.01 -6.89
CA TYR A 241 1.29 -14.15 -6.31
C TYR A 241 -0.14 -14.27 -6.87
N HIS A 242 -0.43 -15.42 -7.49
CA HIS A 242 -1.70 -15.68 -8.18
C HIS A 242 -2.71 -16.45 -7.31
N GLY A 243 -2.42 -16.66 -6.03
CA GLY A 243 -3.30 -17.41 -5.14
C GLY A 243 -3.35 -18.88 -5.50
N ILE A 244 -4.53 -19.51 -5.37
CA ILE A 244 -4.77 -20.89 -5.77
C ILE A 244 -5.11 -20.91 -7.27
N ALA A 245 -4.29 -21.57 -8.08
CA ALA A 245 -4.46 -21.66 -9.53
C ALA A 245 -4.05 -23.04 -10.05
N SER A 246 -4.48 -23.37 -11.27
CA SER A 246 -3.96 -24.54 -11.98
C SER A 246 -2.71 -24.18 -12.78
N SER A 247 -1.79 -25.12 -12.93
CA SER A 247 -0.60 -24.95 -13.78
C SER A 247 -0.95 -24.52 -15.22
N VAL A 248 -2.07 -25.00 -15.77
CA VAL A 248 -2.56 -24.62 -17.11
C VAL A 248 -2.93 -23.14 -17.16
N ASP A 249 -3.65 -22.63 -16.17
CA ASP A 249 -4.03 -21.21 -16.11
C ASP A 249 -2.80 -20.30 -15.99
N ILE A 250 -1.78 -20.76 -15.25
CA ILE A 250 -0.53 -20.03 -15.05
C ILE A 250 0.33 -20.04 -16.32
N GLU A 251 0.45 -21.18 -16.99
CA GLU A 251 1.19 -21.29 -18.24
C GLU A 251 0.62 -20.37 -19.32
N ASN A 252 -0.71 -20.26 -19.42
CA ASN A 252 -1.37 -19.33 -20.34
C ASN A 252 -1.09 -17.84 -20.05
N ARG A 253 -0.68 -17.50 -18.81
CA ARG A 253 -0.33 -16.11 -18.41
C ARG A 253 1.14 -15.78 -18.66
N LEU A 254 1.98 -16.79 -18.84
CA LEU A 254 3.41 -16.67 -19.03
C LEU A 254 3.75 -16.66 -20.53
N THR A 255 3.85 -15.47 -21.11
CA THR A 255 3.99 -15.27 -22.57
C THR A 255 5.43 -15.15 -23.04
N CYS A 256 6.34 -14.61 -22.22
CA CYS A 256 7.69 -14.25 -22.64
C CYS A 256 8.76 -14.91 -21.76
N SER A 257 9.90 -15.29 -22.35
CA SER A 257 11.04 -15.85 -21.62
C SER A 257 11.50 -14.91 -20.49
N GLY A 258 11.81 -15.49 -19.33
CA GLY A 258 12.18 -14.77 -18.10
C GLY A 258 11.00 -14.21 -17.32
N GLN A 259 9.76 -14.39 -17.77
CA GLN A 259 8.59 -14.11 -16.95
C GLN A 259 8.41 -15.14 -15.84
N PHE A 260 7.92 -14.70 -14.69
CA PHE A 260 7.65 -15.58 -13.57
C PHE A 260 6.42 -15.19 -12.77
N CYS A 261 5.87 -16.15 -12.01
CA CYS A 261 4.88 -15.90 -10.97
C CYS A 261 4.91 -17.00 -9.90
N VAL A 262 4.25 -16.76 -8.79
CA VAL A 262 4.12 -17.71 -7.67
C VAL A 262 2.64 -18.04 -7.45
N PHE A 263 2.32 -19.31 -7.19
CA PHE A 263 0.95 -19.74 -6.94
C PHE A 263 0.90 -21.04 -6.13
N LEU A 264 -0.24 -21.30 -5.47
CA LEU A 264 -0.56 -22.59 -4.87
C LEU A 264 -1.24 -23.46 -5.93
N GLU A 265 -0.60 -24.57 -6.29
CA GLU A 265 -1.17 -25.54 -7.24
C GLU A 265 -2.40 -26.19 -6.64
N LYS A 266 -3.55 -26.01 -7.30
CA LYS A 266 -4.85 -26.49 -6.85
C LYS A 266 -4.89 -28.00 -6.61
N ALA A 267 -4.24 -28.79 -7.47
CA ALA A 267 -4.29 -30.25 -7.38
C ALA A 267 -3.41 -30.82 -6.26
N ALA A 268 -2.22 -30.25 -6.07
CA ALA A 268 -1.20 -30.79 -5.17
C ALA A 268 -1.11 -30.05 -3.82
N ASN A 269 -1.73 -28.87 -3.72
CA ASN A 269 -1.58 -27.95 -2.60
C ASN A 269 -0.09 -27.63 -2.30
N VAL A 270 0.70 -27.47 -3.36
CA VAL A 270 2.12 -27.15 -3.29
C VAL A 270 2.34 -25.73 -3.80
N LEU A 271 3.15 -24.95 -3.09
CA LEU A 271 3.57 -23.63 -3.54
C LEU A 271 4.63 -23.76 -4.63
N LEU A 272 4.35 -23.19 -5.79
CA LEU A 272 5.21 -23.26 -6.98
C LEU A 272 5.62 -21.86 -7.43
N LEU A 273 6.89 -21.74 -7.84
CA LEU A 273 7.41 -20.68 -8.69
C LEU A 273 7.42 -21.19 -10.13
N ALA A 274 6.62 -20.57 -11.00
CA ALA A 274 6.60 -20.85 -12.43
C ALA A 274 7.48 -19.84 -13.18
N VAL A 275 8.29 -20.32 -14.12
CA VAL A 275 9.20 -19.49 -14.91
C VAL A 275 9.13 -19.87 -16.37
N ARG A 276 8.81 -18.91 -17.23
CA ARG A 276 8.82 -19.11 -18.68
C ARG A 276 10.25 -19.11 -19.20
N CYS A 277 10.63 -20.18 -19.87
CA CYS A 277 11.83 -20.26 -20.71
C CYS A 277 11.43 -20.20 -22.18
N GLU A 278 12.41 -20.22 -23.09
CA GLU A 278 12.18 -20.12 -24.54
C GLU A 278 11.22 -21.20 -25.06
N SER A 279 11.38 -22.44 -24.62
CA SER A 279 10.62 -23.59 -25.13
C SER A 279 9.58 -24.16 -24.18
N SER A 280 9.65 -23.85 -22.88
CA SER A 280 8.78 -24.46 -21.86
C SER A 280 8.66 -23.62 -20.60
N THR A 281 7.78 -24.04 -19.70
CA THR A 281 7.66 -23.49 -18.35
C THR A 281 8.39 -24.39 -17.36
N LEU A 282 9.29 -23.82 -16.56
CA LEU A 282 9.95 -24.51 -15.45
C LEU A 282 9.19 -24.26 -14.15
N TRP A 283 9.06 -25.30 -13.32
CA TRP A 283 8.29 -25.27 -12.08
C TRP A 283 9.19 -25.61 -10.89
N TYR A 284 9.32 -24.68 -9.94
CA TYR A 284 10.12 -24.87 -8.74
C TYR A 284 9.22 -24.94 -7.51
N SER A 285 9.28 -26.04 -6.77
CA SER A 285 8.60 -26.12 -5.48
C SER A 285 9.29 -25.24 -4.46
N ILE A 286 8.51 -24.31 -3.88
CA ILE A 286 8.92 -23.50 -2.75
C ILE A 286 8.60 -24.30 -1.49
N LYS A 287 9.65 -24.76 -0.82
CA LYS A 287 9.54 -25.44 0.47
C LYS A 287 9.52 -24.42 1.59
N ALA A 288 8.87 -24.76 2.70
CA ALA A 288 8.85 -23.97 3.91
C ALA A 288 9.05 -24.86 5.14
N ASP A 289 9.63 -24.30 6.20
CA ASP A 289 9.70 -24.95 7.51
C ASP A 289 8.67 -24.36 8.48
N GLY A 290 8.46 -25.04 9.61
CA GLY A 290 7.56 -24.57 10.68
C GLY A 290 8.05 -23.31 11.42
N VAL A 291 9.24 -22.78 11.08
CA VAL A 291 9.88 -21.63 11.74
C VAL A 291 9.93 -20.41 10.83
N GLY A 292 9.16 -20.45 9.73
CA GLY A 292 9.02 -19.35 8.79
C GLY A 292 10.29 -19.09 7.97
N LYS A 293 11.02 -20.13 7.57
CA LYS A 293 11.94 -20.06 6.43
C LYS A 293 11.29 -20.67 5.18
N VAL A 294 11.65 -20.12 4.03
CA VAL A 294 11.30 -20.62 2.70
C VAL A 294 12.54 -20.80 1.83
N TRP A 295 12.53 -21.76 0.92
CA TRP A 295 13.66 -22.02 0.02
C TRP A 295 13.24 -22.80 -1.23
N LEU A 296 14.10 -22.77 -2.25
CA LEU A 296 14.03 -23.68 -3.39
C LEU A 296 15.06 -24.81 -3.19
N ARG A 297 14.64 -26.06 -3.39
CA ARG A 297 15.49 -27.28 -3.30
C ARG A 297 16.22 -27.42 -1.95
N ASP A 298 17.56 -27.52 -1.93
CA ASP A 298 18.39 -27.60 -0.71
C ASP A 298 19.37 -26.41 -0.63
N TYR A 299 19.01 -25.28 -1.26
CA TYR A 299 19.79 -24.06 -1.25
C TYR A 299 19.52 -23.19 -0.01
N SER A 300 20.08 -21.98 -0.03
CA SER A 300 19.88 -20.94 0.98
C SER A 300 18.43 -20.78 1.42
N LYS A 301 18.23 -20.64 2.73
CA LYS A 301 16.92 -20.41 3.35
C LYS A 301 16.67 -18.93 3.59
N PHE A 302 15.51 -18.45 3.16
CA PHE A 302 15.07 -17.06 3.24
C PHE A 302 13.95 -16.91 4.26
N GLY A 303 13.73 -15.70 4.79
CA GLY A 303 12.65 -15.44 5.73
C GLY A 303 11.29 -15.24 5.07
N THR A 304 11.29 -14.76 3.84
CA THR A 304 10.08 -14.51 3.05
C THR A 304 10.26 -14.98 1.61
N VAL A 305 9.15 -15.19 0.90
CA VAL A 305 9.16 -15.47 -0.54
C VAL A 305 9.69 -14.25 -1.29
N GLU A 306 9.43 -13.03 -0.80
CA GLU A 306 10.00 -11.80 -1.39
C GLU A 306 11.54 -11.84 -1.39
N GLU A 307 12.16 -12.17 -0.27
CA GLU A 307 13.63 -12.31 -0.18
C GLU A 307 14.17 -13.41 -1.10
N LEU A 308 13.45 -14.52 -1.20
CA LEU A 308 13.80 -15.62 -2.10
C LEU A 308 13.78 -15.16 -3.57
N ILE A 309 12.72 -14.46 -3.98
CA ILE A 309 12.58 -13.95 -5.34
C ILE A 309 13.63 -12.87 -5.63
N ASP A 310 13.86 -11.93 -4.71
CA ASP A 310 14.90 -10.90 -4.85
C ASP A 310 16.29 -11.52 -5.06
N HIS A 311 16.59 -12.59 -4.31
CA HIS A 311 17.84 -13.33 -4.48
C HIS A 311 17.97 -13.90 -5.89
N TYR A 312 16.94 -14.57 -6.41
CA TYR A 312 17.01 -15.20 -7.72
C TYR A 312 16.85 -14.22 -8.90
N LEU A 313 16.23 -13.06 -8.70
CA LEU A 313 16.30 -11.93 -9.65
C LEU A 313 17.73 -11.43 -9.82
N THR A 314 18.53 -11.47 -8.75
CA THR A 314 19.92 -11.01 -8.76
C THR A 314 20.88 -12.07 -9.30
N HIS A 315 20.71 -13.33 -8.89
CA HIS A 315 21.70 -14.40 -9.12
C HIS A 315 21.27 -15.41 -10.19
N GLY A 316 20.02 -15.37 -10.66
CA GLY A 316 19.45 -16.38 -11.56
C GLY A 316 19.08 -17.68 -10.84
N LEU A 317 18.13 -18.42 -11.41
CA LEU A 317 17.69 -19.71 -10.87
C LEU A 317 18.63 -20.84 -11.31
N PRO A 318 18.96 -21.80 -10.43
CA PRO A 318 19.76 -22.96 -10.80
C PRO A 318 18.96 -23.86 -11.77
N GLY A 319 19.64 -24.38 -12.80
CA GLY A 319 19.05 -25.31 -13.77
C GLY A 319 18.43 -26.55 -13.12
N MET A 320 17.47 -27.20 -13.80
CA MET A 320 16.79 -28.41 -13.28
C MET A 320 17.68 -29.64 -13.16
N ASN A 321 18.76 -29.72 -13.93
CA ASN A 321 19.69 -30.84 -13.90
C ASN A 321 20.94 -30.44 -13.11
N HIS A 322 21.35 -31.28 -12.14
CA HIS A 322 22.52 -31.07 -11.27
C HIS A 322 23.87 -30.95 -12.00
N THR A 323 23.88 -31.10 -13.32
CA THR A 323 25.06 -31.22 -14.17
C THR A 323 25.32 -30.02 -15.08
N SER A 324 24.41 -29.04 -15.19
CA SER A 324 24.64 -27.85 -16.00
C SER A 324 24.78 -26.59 -15.14
N SER A 325 25.86 -25.84 -15.35
CA SER A 325 26.12 -24.52 -14.77
C SER A 325 25.24 -23.41 -15.35
N THR A 326 24.13 -23.77 -16.02
CA THR A 326 23.24 -22.84 -16.69
C THR A 326 22.20 -22.30 -15.71
N PHE A 327 22.19 -20.99 -15.53
CA PHE A 327 21.20 -20.28 -14.72
C PHE A 327 20.04 -19.80 -15.59
N THR A 328 18.80 -20.06 -15.16
CA THR A 328 17.61 -19.46 -15.77
C THR A 328 17.41 -18.06 -15.21
N LYS A 329 17.46 -17.06 -16.08
CA LYS A 329 17.25 -15.67 -15.68
C LYS A 329 15.75 -15.40 -15.50
N ILE A 330 15.35 -14.93 -14.33
CA ILE A 330 14.03 -14.33 -14.10
C ILE A 330 14.16 -12.81 -14.13
N ASN A 331 13.28 -12.14 -14.86
CA ASN A 331 13.37 -10.69 -15.11
C ASN A 331 12.06 -9.94 -14.89
N ALA A 332 10.92 -10.60 -15.16
CA ALA A 332 9.63 -9.92 -15.24
C ALA A 332 8.56 -10.68 -14.46
N ALA A 333 8.07 -10.07 -13.38
CA ALA A 333 7.00 -10.65 -12.59
C ALA A 333 5.65 -10.45 -13.30
N VAL A 334 4.94 -11.54 -13.60
CA VAL A 334 3.58 -11.46 -14.15
C VAL A 334 2.63 -11.06 -13.04
N GLN A 335 2.04 -9.87 -13.18
CA GLN A 335 1.11 -9.32 -12.22
C GLN A 335 -0.15 -10.18 -12.16
N ASN A 336 -0.61 -10.51 -10.95
CA ASN A 336 -1.92 -11.09 -10.75
C ASN A 336 -2.98 -10.00 -11.05
N PRO A 337 -3.86 -10.20 -12.04
CA PRO A 337 -4.88 -9.22 -12.43
C PRO A 337 -5.86 -8.91 -11.28
N TYR A 338 -5.96 -9.81 -10.29
CA TYR A 338 -6.84 -9.66 -9.14
C TYR A 338 -6.16 -8.99 -7.93
N HIS A 339 -4.84 -8.80 -7.96
CA HIS A 339 -4.09 -8.25 -6.83
C HIS A 339 -4.57 -6.84 -6.43
N PHE A 340 -4.89 -6.02 -7.43
CA PHE A 340 -5.36 -4.65 -7.24
C PHE A 340 -6.88 -4.48 -7.32
N MET A 341 -7.67 -5.56 -7.44
CA MET A 341 -9.13 -5.44 -7.60
C MET A 341 -9.81 -4.60 -6.50
N ASN A 342 -9.29 -4.66 -5.28
CA ASN A 342 -9.85 -3.91 -4.15
C ASN A 342 -9.63 -2.40 -4.26
N VAL A 343 -8.71 -1.95 -5.12
CA VAL A 343 -8.33 -0.53 -5.32
C VAL A 343 -8.49 -0.07 -6.78
N THR A 344 -8.73 -0.98 -7.73
CA THR A 344 -9.06 -0.65 -9.10
C THR A 344 -10.50 -0.17 -9.18
N VAL A 345 -10.68 1.00 -9.79
CA VAL A 345 -11.99 1.62 -10.02
C VAL A 345 -12.74 0.81 -11.09
N GLU A 346 -13.95 0.40 -10.76
CA GLU A 346 -14.89 -0.28 -11.66
C GLU A 346 -15.61 0.81 -12.46
N THR A 347 -15.14 1.05 -13.68
CA THR A 347 -15.71 2.06 -14.58
C THR A 347 -17.17 1.72 -14.89
N CYS A 348 -18.14 2.25 -14.13
CA CYS A 348 -19.55 2.42 -14.50
C CYS A 348 -20.40 2.89 -13.30
N ASN A 349 -21.59 3.42 -13.62
CA ASN A 349 -22.76 3.63 -12.75
C ASN A 349 -22.83 2.65 -11.55
N LEU A 350 -23.26 3.14 -10.38
CA LEU A 350 -23.46 2.38 -9.13
C LEU A 350 -24.01 0.95 -9.32
N ARG A 351 -24.93 0.74 -10.26
CA ARG A 351 -25.49 -0.61 -10.54
C ARG A 351 -24.45 -1.64 -10.97
N ASN A 352 -23.35 -1.22 -11.56
CA ASN A 352 -22.30 -2.08 -12.07
C ASN A 352 -21.19 -2.36 -11.06
N VAL A 353 -21.10 -1.56 -9.98
CA VAL A 353 -20.17 -1.76 -8.88
C VAL A 353 -20.41 -3.13 -8.23
N SER A 354 -19.38 -3.99 -8.26
CA SER A 354 -19.46 -5.42 -7.93
C SER A 354 -19.87 -5.69 -6.49
N TYR A 355 -19.59 -4.76 -5.57
CA TYR A 355 -19.93 -4.83 -4.15
C TYR A 355 -21.14 -3.96 -3.79
N TYR A 356 -21.93 -3.52 -4.79
CA TYR A 356 -23.24 -2.93 -4.59
C TYR A 356 -24.34 -4.01 -4.62
N HIS A 357 -25.05 -4.17 -3.51
CA HIS A 357 -26.06 -5.21 -3.28
C HIS A 357 -27.50 -4.74 -3.53
N GLY A 358 -27.71 -3.52 -4.03
CA GLY A 358 -29.08 -2.98 -4.16
C GLY A 358 -29.74 -2.78 -2.81
N TYR A 359 -31.05 -3.06 -2.71
CA TYR A 359 -31.78 -3.03 -1.44
C TYR A 359 -31.43 -4.27 -0.61
N LEU A 360 -30.73 -4.07 0.50
CA LEU A 360 -30.31 -5.14 1.41
C LEU A 360 -30.64 -4.74 2.85
N SER A 361 -31.31 -5.62 3.58
CA SER A 361 -31.61 -5.40 5.00
C SER A 361 -30.33 -5.35 5.84
N ARG A 362 -30.36 -4.65 6.98
CA ARG A 362 -29.24 -4.62 7.94
C ARG A 362 -28.79 -6.01 8.38
N ALA A 363 -29.72 -6.92 8.66
CA ALA A 363 -29.42 -8.28 9.10
C ALA A 363 -28.67 -9.09 8.02
N LYS A 364 -29.16 -9.07 6.77
CA LYS A 364 -28.48 -9.72 5.63
C LYS A 364 -27.10 -9.11 5.37
N ALA A 365 -26.98 -7.78 5.41
CA ALA A 365 -25.67 -7.12 5.25
C ALA A 365 -24.68 -7.57 6.34
N ALA A 366 -25.12 -7.66 7.60
CA ALA A 366 -24.28 -8.13 8.69
C ALA A 366 -23.84 -9.60 8.56
N ALA A 367 -24.65 -10.44 7.90
CA ALA A 367 -24.35 -11.85 7.65
C ALA A 367 -23.34 -12.06 6.50
N GLU A 368 -23.32 -11.16 5.52
CA GLU A 368 -22.36 -11.21 4.39
C GLU A 368 -20.96 -10.71 4.79
N LEU A 369 -20.85 -9.89 5.84
CA LEU A 369 -19.58 -9.32 6.29
C LEU A 369 -18.96 -10.19 7.39
N ILE A 370 -17.90 -10.92 7.05
CA ILE A 370 -17.31 -11.97 7.89
C ILE A 370 -16.15 -11.42 8.72
N ASN A 371 -15.19 -10.77 8.05
CA ASN A 371 -13.94 -10.33 8.66
C ASN A 371 -13.90 -8.82 8.87
N ASP A 372 -13.11 -8.36 9.84
CA ASP A 372 -12.91 -6.92 10.04
C ASP A 372 -12.26 -6.28 8.80
N GLY A 373 -12.83 -5.14 8.40
CA GLY A 373 -12.49 -4.43 7.18
C GLY A 373 -13.18 -4.96 5.91
N ASP A 374 -13.99 -6.01 6.01
CA ASP A 374 -14.92 -6.38 4.94
C ASP A 374 -15.99 -5.30 4.80
N PHE A 375 -16.33 -4.93 3.57
CA PHE A 375 -17.31 -3.89 3.29
C PHE A 375 -18.20 -4.16 2.09
N LEU A 376 -19.39 -3.57 2.07
CA LEU A 376 -20.31 -3.60 0.91
C LEU A 376 -21.17 -2.32 0.85
N LEU A 377 -21.71 -2.04 -0.33
CA LEU A 377 -22.69 -0.97 -0.54
C LEU A 377 -24.10 -1.54 -0.61
N ARG A 378 -25.06 -0.85 0.02
CA ARG A 378 -26.48 -1.19 -0.05
C ARG A 378 -27.37 0.05 0.00
N ARG A 379 -28.63 -0.09 -0.41
CA ARG A 379 -29.72 0.82 -0.07
C ARG A 379 -30.50 0.31 1.14
N ASP A 380 -30.95 1.21 2.00
CA ASP A 380 -31.94 0.91 3.04
C ASP A 380 -33.38 1.03 2.52
N SER A 381 -34.36 0.86 3.41
CA SER A 381 -35.79 0.97 3.09
C SER A 381 -36.17 2.33 2.51
N ASP A 382 -35.46 3.39 2.91
CA ASP A 382 -35.71 4.76 2.50
C ASP A 382 -34.96 5.12 1.20
N GLY A 383 -34.27 4.13 0.61
CA GLY A 383 -33.50 4.29 -0.61
C GLY A 383 -32.14 4.95 -0.40
N ARG A 384 -31.72 5.24 0.84
CA ARG A 384 -30.43 5.90 1.14
C ARG A 384 -29.28 4.93 0.93
N LEU A 385 -28.20 5.43 0.33
CA LEU A 385 -27.01 4.64 0.05
C LEU A 385 -26.11 4.59 1.28
N LEU A 386 -25.76 3.37 1.68
CA LEU A 386 -25.00 3.09 2.89
C LEU A 386 -23.80 2.19 2.58
N LEU A 387 -22.63 2.60 3.08
CA LEU A 387 -21.46 1.75 3.16
C LEU A 387 -21.52 0.96 4.47
N CYS A 388 -21.59 -0.36 4.35
CA CYS A 388 -21.61 -1.28 5.48
C CYS A 388 -20.22 -1.87 5.65
N VAL A 389 -19.71 -1.88 6.88
CA VAL A 389 -18.35 -2.34 7.21
C VAL A 389 -18.43 -3.25 8.44
N ARG A 390 -17.76 -4.40 8.42
CA ARG A 390 -17.55 -5.21 9.62
C ARG A 390 -16.34 -4.67 10.37
N TRP A 391 -16.53 -4.40 11.65
CA TRP A 391 -15.48 -3.89 12.51
C TRP A 391 -15.71 -4.29 13.97
N LEU A 392 -14.73 -4.91 14.61
CA LEU A 392 -14.79 -5.39 15.98
C LEU A 392 -16.07 -6.19 16.25
N ASN A 393 -16.34 -7.16 15.36
CA ASN A 393 -17.53 -8.01 15.39
C ASN A 393 -18.89 -7.30 15.26
N ARG A 394 -18.90 -6.05 14.78
CA ARG A 394 -20.14 -5.29 14.55
C ARG A 394 -20.24 -4.84 13.10
N CYS A 395 -21.46 -4.86 12.55
CA CYS A 395 -21.75 -4.22 11.27
C CYS A 395 -22.02 -2.73 11.52
N ARG A 396 -21.13 -1.87 11.03
CA ARG A 396 -21.26 -0.42 11.05
C ARG A 396 -21.82 0.07 9.72
N HIS A 397 -22.60 1.14 9.76
CA HIS A 397 -23.22 1.74 8.58
C HIS A 397 -22.80 3.20 8.50
N LEU A 398 -22.13 3.56 7.40
CA LEU A 398 -21.72 4.91 7.09
C LEU A 398 -22.65 5.46 6.02
N HIS A 399 -23.18 6.66 6.27
CA HIS A 399 -23.85 7.43 5.24
C HIS A 399 -22.80 8.06 4.34
N ILE A 400 -22.91 7.82 3.04
CA ILE A 400 -22.08 8.48 2.04
C ILE A 400 -22.99 9.42 1.27
N SER A 401 -22.69 10.72 1.35
CA SER A 401 -23.38 11.76 0.60
C SER A 401 -22.41 12.45 -0.34
N GLU A 402 -22.90 12.73 -1.54
CA GLU A 402 -22.29 13.69 -2.43
C GLU A 402 -22.29 15.08 -1.78
N ASN A 403 -21.28 15.89 -2.11
CA ASN A 403 -21.28 17.28 -1.74
C ASN A 403 -22.39 18.01 -2.50
N SER A 404 -23.26 18.72 -1.77
CA SER A 404 -24.40 19.43 -2.33
C SER A 404 -24.04 20.51 -3.35
N SER A 405 -22.81 21.03 -3.32
CA SER A 405 -22.38 22.11 -4.21
C SER A 405 -21.93 21.64 -5.59
N ASN A 406 -21.41 20.42 -5.72
CA ASN A 406 -20.81 19.93 -6.98
C ASN A 406 -21.17 18.49 -7.35
N GLY A 407 -21.95 17.78 -6.52
CA GLY A 407 -22.30 16.37 -6.76
C GLY A 407 -21.12 15.40 -6.65
N LEU A 408 -19.97 15.85 -6.15
CA LEU A 408 -18.75 15.03 -6.05
C LEU A 408 -18.56 14.50 -4.62
N PHE A 409 -17.76 13.45 -4.49
CA PHE A 409 -17.42 12.85 -3.19
C PHE A 409 -16.13 13.45 -2.67
N LYS A 410 -16.21 14.28 -1.61
CA LYS A 410 -15.02 14.87 -0.99
C LYS A 410 -14.10 13.78 -0.42
N LEU A 411 -12.85 13.74 -0.87
CA LEU A 411 -11.84 12.82 -0.35
C LEU A 411 -11.43 13.23 1.07
N TYR A 412 -11.09 12.23 1.89
CA TYR A 412 -10.61 12.47 3.25
C TYR A 412 -9.22 13.11 3.20
N SER A 413 -9.11 14.28 3.82
CA SER A 413 -7.86 14.97 4.07
C SER A 413 -7.77 15.36 5.54
N THR A 414 -6.55 15.44 6.06
CA THR A 414 -6.28 16.07 7.36
C THR A 414 -6.67 17.56 7.29
N PRO A 415 -7.49 18.06 8.23
CA PRO A 415 -7.84 19.48 8.29
C PRO A 415 -6.58 20.37 8.21
N ASP A 416 -6.67 21.48 7.47
CA ASP A 416 -5.67 22.56 7.44
C ASP A 416 -4.29 22.24 6.82
N ILE A 417 -4.15 21.08 6.18
CA ILE A 417 -2.90 20.66 5.54
C ILE A 417 -2.94 20.81 4.01
N GLY A 418 -4.02 20.46 3.33
CA GLY A 418 -4.06 20.40 1.86
C GLY A 418 -5.37 20.86 1.23
N PRO A 419 -5.43 20.96 -0.11
CA PRO A 419 -6.65 21.38 -0.80
C PRO A 419 -7.77 20.33 -0.66
N ASN A 420 -9.00 20.77 -0.92
CA ASN A 420 -10.13 19.85 -1.00
C ASN A 420 -10.06 19.10 -2.34
N GLU A 421 -9.84 17.79 -2.28
CA GLU A 421 -9.90 16.91 -3.45
C GLU A 421 -11.22 16.13 -3.47
N PHE A 422 -11.65 15.76 -4.67
CA PHE A 422 -12.91 15.06 -4.88
C PHE A 422 -12.76 13.87 -5.83
N ALA A 423 -13.59 12.86 -5.59
CA ALA A 423 -13.84 11.74 -6.48
C ALA A 423 -15.14 11.97 -7.26
N GLN A 424 -15.13 11.55 -8.53
CA GLN A 424 -16.26 11.70 -9.45
C GLN A 424 -17.33 10.63 -9.27
N SER A 425 -17.00 9.53 -8.58
CA SER A 425 -17.93 8.45 -8.30
C SER A 425 -17.75 7.91 -6.90
N ILE A 426 -18.79 7.27 -6.38
CA ILE A 426 -18.72 6.59 -5.08
C ILE A 426 -17.71 5.44 -5.09
N ASP A 427 -17.54 4.76 -6.22
CA ASP A 427 -16.54 3.71 -6.34
C ASP A 427 -15.13 4.30 -6.23
N GLU A 428 -14.81 5.35 -6.99
CA GLU A 428 -13.53 6.05 -6.87
C GLU A 428 -13.27 6.54 -5.44
N PHE A 429 -14.29 7.10 -4.77
CA PHE A 429 -14.21 7.50 -3.37
C PHE A 429 -13.85 6.33 -2.45
N ILE A 430 -14.57 5.22 -2.53
CA ILE A 430 -14.32 4.04 -1.68
C ILE A 430 -12.97 3.40 -1.98
N LYS A 431 -12.60 3.26 -3.26
CA LYS A 431 -11.30 2.73 -3.68
C LYS A 431 -10.16 3.63 -3.20
N SER A 432 -10.36 4.94 -3.15
CA SER A 432 -9.40 5.88 -2.54
C SER A 432 -9.24 5.63 -1.03
N LEU A 433 -10.33 5.39 -0.29
CA LEU A 433 -10.26 5.02 1.13
C LEU A 433 -9.45 3.73 1.35
N VAL A 434 -9.71 2.70 0.54
CA VAL A 434 -9.00 1.41 0.62
C VAL A 434 -7.52 1.60 0.24
N ARG A 435 -7.23 2.27 -0.87
CA ARG A 435 -5.87 2.48 -1.39
C ARG A 435 -5.01 3.26 -0.41
N CYS A 436 -5.56 4.33 0.16
CA CYS A 436 -4.85 5.20 1.10
C CYS A 436 -4.93 4.71 2.55
N GLN A 437 -5.57 3.56 2.80
CA GLN A 437 -5.74 2.98 4.13
C GLN A 437 -6.32 4.01 5.12
N GLN A 438 -7.34 4.73 4.68
CA GLN A 438 -7.93 5.81 5.46
C GLN A 438 -8.75 5.26 6.62
N ILE A 439 -8.56 5.86 7.79
CA ILE A 439 -9.34 5.58 8.99
C ILE A 439 -10.52 6.54 9.02
N VAL A 440 -11.72 6.02 8.81
CA VAL A 440 -12.95 6.80 8.76
C VAL A 440 -13.81 6.45 9.97
N ARG A 441 -13.88 7.37 10.94
CA ARG A 441 -14.62 7.18 12.20
C ARG A 441 -14.22 5.87 12.92
N GLY A 442 -12.91 5.61 12.99
CA GLY A 442 -12.35 4.39 13.58
C GLY A 442 -12.54 3.12 12.74
N LEU A 443 -12.94 3.21 11.48
CA LEU A 443 -13.16 2.08 10.56
C LEU A 443 -12.13 2.11 9.43
N VAL A 444 -11.66 0.93 9.01
CA VAL A 444 -10.76 0.76 7.86
C VAL A 444 -11.42 -0.15 6.84
N LEU A 445 -11.39 0.24 5.56
CA LEU A 445 -11.88 -0.59 4.46
C LEU A 445 -10.73 -1.42 3.88
N GLN A 446 -10.92 -2.73 3.77
CA GLN A 446 -9.89 -3.63 3.21
C GLN A 446 -10.40 -4.44 2.03
N ARG A 447 -11.56 -5.07 2.16
CA ARG A 447 -12.05 -6.08 1.20
C ARG A 447 -13.51 -5.85 0.82
N PRO A 448 -13.81 -5.63 -0.47
CA PRO A 448 -15.18 -5.58 -0.93
C PRO A 448 -15.82 -6.97 -0.86
N VAL A 449 -17.04 -7.06 -0.34
CA VAL A 449 -17.87 -8.26 -0.40
C VAL A 449 -18.77 -8.14 -1.63
N HIS A 450 -18.41 -8.91 -2.66
CA HIS A 450 -19.10 -8.88 -3.94
C HIS A 450 -20.54 -9.39 -3.81
N ALA A 451 -21.46 -8.68 -4.46
CA ALA A 451 -22.83 -9.15 -4.62
C ALA A 451 -22.82 -10.45 -5.44
N ARG A 452 -23.57 -11.45 -4.98
CA ARG A 452 -23.80 -12.69 -5.73
C ARG A 452 -24.61 -12.38 -6.99
N ARG A 453 -23.95 -11.92 -8.05
CA ARG A 453 -24.60 -11.74 -9.34
C ARG A 453 -24.81 -13.12 -9.96
N LYS A 454 -26.08 -13.49 -10.17
CA LYS A 454 -26.45 -14.53 -11.14
C LYS A 454 -26.12 -13.99 -12.54
N ASN A 455 -24.84 -14.01 -12.94
CA ASN A 455 -24.34 -14.10 -14.31
C ASN A 455 -22.82 -13.81 -14.37
N ARG A 456 -22.12 -14.72 -15.04
CA ARG A 456 -20.67 -14.76 -15.28
C ARG A 456 -20.10 -13.41 -15.72
N LEU A 457 -19.11 -12.89 -15.00
CA LEU A 457 -18.16 -11.93 -15.56
C LEU A 457 -17.23 -12.70 -16.51
N ARG A 458 -17.60 -12.77 -17.79
CA ARG A 458 -16.62 -12.86 -18.87
C ARG A 458 -16.03 -11.46 -19.03
N PHE A 459 -14.91 -11.18 -18.37
CA PHE A 459 -14.11 -10.02 -18.74
C PHE A 459 -13.44 -10.35 -20.07
N THR A 460 -13.88 -9.69 -21.13
CA THR A 460 -13.18 -9.67 -22.41
C THR A 460 -11.80 -9.08 -22.18
N THR A 461 -10.78 -9.87 -22.46
CA THR A 461 -9.40 -9.44 -22.66
C THR A 461 -9.41 -8.26 -23.63
N VAL A 462 -9.09 -7.07 -23.13
CA VAL A 462 -8.70 -5.96 -24.01
C VAL A 462 -7.38 -6.39 -24.63
N ARG A 463 -7.41 -6.73 -25.92
CA ARG A 463 -6.17 -6.88 -26.70
C ARG A 463 -5.46 -5.54 -26.70
N PRO A 464 -4.15 -5.47 -26.41
CA PRO A 464 -3.40 -4.26 -26.67
C PRO A 464 -3.44 -3.98 -28.18
N LEU A 465 -3.70 -2.73 -28.53
CA LEU A 465 -3.41 -2.18 -29.86
C LEU A 465 -1.90 -2.01 -30.02
#